data_AF-A0A5S9MGK5-F1
#
_entry.id   AF-A0A5S9MGK5-F1
#
_cell.length_a   1.000
_cell.length_b   1.000
_cell.length_c   1.000
_cell.angle_alpha   90.00
_cell.angle_beta   90.00
_cell.angle_gamma   90.00
#
_symmetry.space_group_name_H-M   'P 1'
#
loop_
_entity.id
_entity.type
_entity.pdbx_description
1 polymer ?
#
loop_
_entity_poly.entity_id
_entity_poly.type
_entity_poly.pdbx_seq_one_letter_code
_entity_poly.pdbx_strand_id
1 'polypeptide(L)'
;MIIQTKYHGEVTIKEEQIIHFSNGIPGFLDQKQFVILPLSEESPFLVLQSLNNSALGFIVSSPFLFFNQYEFDLDETVVDILEVEDANDVEVMVIFNNGIIY
;
A
#
# COMPACT_ATOMS: atom_id res chain seq x y z
N MET A 1 -16.93 3.76 -7.45
CA MET A 1 -17.09 5.01 -6.67
C MET A 1 -16.00 6.02 -7.05
N ILE A 2 -16.24 7.32 -6.87
CA ILE A 2 -15.25 8.38 -7.12
C ILE A 2 -14.63 8.79 -5.78
N ILE A 3 -13.30 8.94 -5.73
CA ILE A 3 -12.56 9.39 -4.55
C ILE A 3 -11.61 10.54 -4.90
N GLN A 4 -11.31 11.37 -3.89
CA GLN A 4 -10.27 12.40 -3.97
C GLN A 4 -8.94 11.82 -3.52
N THR A 5 -7.87 12.12 -4.23
CA THR A 5 -6.55 11.53 -4.01
C THR A 5 -5.47 12.59 -3.93
N LYS A 6 -4.34 12.22 -3.32
CA LYS A 6 -3.23 13.14 -3.08
C LYS A 6 -2.50 13.56 -4.36
N TYR A 7 -2.37 12.63 -5.32
CA TYR A 7 -1.52 12.80 -6.50
C TYR A 7 -2.28 12.79 -7.83
N HIS A 8 -3.53 12.32 -7.87
CA HIS A 8 -4.29 12.11 -9.11
C HIS A 8 -5.60 12.90 -9.18
N GLY A 9 -5.88 13.74 -8.18
CA GLY A 9 -7.16 14.44 -8.08
C GLY A 9 -8.31 13.45 -7.90
N GLU A 10 -9.37 13.56 -8.71
CA GLU A 10 -10.50 12.63 -8.70
C GLU A 10 -10.22 11.40 -9.56
N VAL A 11 -10.41 10.21 -8.98
CA VAL A 11 -10.33 8.94 -9.69
C VAL A 11 -11.53 8.06 -9.38
N THR A 12 -11.92 7.26 -10.37
CA THR A 12 -12.96 6.24 -10.23
C THR A 12 -12.32 4.90 -9.89
N ILE A 13 -12.72 4.32 -8.77
CA ILE A 13 -12.31 2.99 -8.32
C ILE A 13 -13.51 2.05 -8.21
N LYS A 14 -13.26 0.75 -8.22
CA LYS A 14 -14.27 -0.28 -7.95
C LYS A 14 -14.12 -0.79 -6.51
N GLU A 15 -15.21 -1.29 -5.92
CA GLU A 15 -15.20 -1.76 -4.51
C GLU A 15 -14.25 -2.94 -4.28
N GLU A 16 -14.13 -3.83 -5.27
CA GLU A 16 -13.14 -4.93 -5.32
C GLU A 16 -11.68 -4.48 -5.23
N GLN A 17 -11.37 -3.20 -5.51
CA GLN A 17 -10.01 -2.67 -5.40
C GLN A 17 -9.67 -2.16 -4.00
N ILE A 18 -10.64 -2.17 -3.07
CA ILE A 18 -10.46 -1.64 -1.72
C ILE A 18 -9.74 -2.68 -0.85
N ILE A 19 -8.60 -2.27 -0.32
CA ILE A 19 -7.83 -3.03 0.67
C ILE A 19 -8.27 -2.61 2.06
N HIS A 20 -8.64 -3.60 2.87
CA HIS A 20 -9.10 -3.39 4.24
C HIS A 20 -8.00 -3.70 5.25
N PHE A 21 -7.62 -2.68 6.02
CA PHE A 21 -6.70 -2.81 7.15
C PHE A 21 -7.53 -2.83 8.44
N SER A 22 -7.81 -4.02 8.98
CA SER A 22 -8.67 -4.21 10.17
C SER A 22 -8.26 -3.34 11.36
N ASN A 23 -6.95 -3.17 11.55
CA ASN A 23 -6.34 -2.37 12.63
C ASN A 23 -5.83 -0.99 12.15
N GLY A 24 -6.09 -0.62 10.90
CA GLY A 24 -5.46 0.51 10.23
C GLY A 24 -3.95 0.33 10.06
N ILE A 25 -3.23 1.43 9.87
CA ILE A 25 -1.76 1.45 9.74
C ILE A 25 -1.17 2.10 10.99
N PRO A 26 0.00 1.67 11.51
CA PRO A 26 0.66 2.35 12.61
C PRO A 26 0.77 3.87 12.40
N GLY A 27 0.32 4.66 13.38
CA GLY A 27 0.20 6.13 13.28
C GLY A 27 -1.10 6.64 12.63
N PHE A 28 -1.89 5.76 12.01
CA PHE A 28 -3.15 6.04 11.30
C PHE A 28 -4.19 4.93 11.55
N LEU A 29 -4.47 4.65 12.83
CA LEU A 29 -5.33 3.52 13.25
C LEU A 29 -6.79 3.65 12.80
N ASP A 30 -7.25 4.87 12.53
CA ASP A 30 -8.58 5.20 12.03
C ASP A 30 -8.70 5.04 10.51
N GLN A 31 -7.57 4.95 9.80
CA GLN A 31 -7.51 4.80 8.35
C GLN A 31 -7.47 3.31 8.03
N LYS A 32 -8.61 2.77 7.59
CA LYS A 32 -8.80 1.32 7.41
C LYS A 32 -9.06 0.88 5.98
N GLN A 33 -9.22 1.82 5.06
CA GLN A 33 -9.60 1.54 3.68
C GLN A 33 -8.62 2.27 2.77
N PHE A 34 -7.95 1.50 1.92
CA PHE A 34 -6.97 2.00 0.98
C PHE A 34 -7.20 1.44 -0.41
N VAL A 35 -6.62 2.10 -1.40
CA VAL A 35 -6.49 1.60 -2.77
C VAL A 35 -5.07 1.81 -3.24
N ILE A 36 -4.57 0.91 -4.08
CA ILE A 36 -3.27 1.05 -4.74
C ILE A 36 -3.49 1.67 -6.11
N LEU A 37 -2.79 2.77 -6.38
CA LEU A 37 -2.85 3.47 -7.66
C LEU A 37 -1.42 3.62 -8.23
N PRO A 38 -1.20 3.45 -9.54
CA PRO A 38 0.10 3.78 -10.13
C PRO A 38 0.40 5.27 -9.96
N LEU A 39 1.61 5.62 -9.52
CA LEU A 39 2.00 7.04 -9.40
C LEU A 39 2.06 7.70 -10.80
N SER A 40 2.67 7.01 -11.76
CA SER A 40 2.60 7.29 -13.20
C SER A 40 2.82 5.99 -13.99
N GLU A 41 2.44 5.96 -15.27
CA GLU A 41 2.54 4.74 -16.10
C GLU A 41 3.97 4.23 -16.29
N GLU A 42 4.96 5.12 -16.25
CA GLU A 42 6.38 4.77 -16.47
C GLU A 42 7.16 4.56 -15.16
N SER A 43 6.50 4.66 -14.01
CA SER A 43 7.17 4.64 -12.71
C SER A 43 7.01 3.30 -11.99
N PRO A 44 8.06 2.79 -11.31
CA PRO A 44 7.93 1.63 -10.42
C PRO A 44 7.19 1.98 -9.11
N PHE A 45 6.80 3.24 -8.92
CA PHE A 45 6.14 3.71 -7.71
C PHE A 45 4.62 3.63 -7.83
N LEU A 46 4.01 3.21 -6.75
CA LEU A 46 2.58 3.19 -6.53
C LEU A 46 2.22 4.14 -5.39
N VAL A 47 0.93 4.40 -5.22
CA VAL A 47 0.37 5.18 -4.14
C VAL A 47 -0.60 4.30 -3.38
N LEU A 48 -0.31 4.03 -2.12
CA LEU A 48 -1.28 3.48 -1.17
C LEU A 48 -2.12 4.64 -0.64
N GLN A 49 -3.28 4.87 -1.26
CA GLN A 49 -4.15 6.01 -1.06
C GLN A 49 -5.28 5.69 -0.08
N SER A 50 -5.44 6.47 0.99
CA SER A 50 -6.59 6.34 1.89
C SER A 50 -7.87 6.78 1.20
N LEU A 51 -8.95 6.02 1.41
CA LEU A 51 -10.30 6.40 0.96
C LEU A 51 -10.93 7.47 1.87
N ASN A 52 -10.48 7.57 3.12
CA ASN A 52 -11.08 8.44 4.13
C ASN A 52 -10.32 9.75 4.32
N ASN A 53 -9.12 9.87 3.73
CA ASN A 53 -8.29 11.06 3.82
C ASN A 53 -7.53 11.29 2.51
N SER A 54 -7.98 12.28 1.72
CA SER A 54 -7.38 12.60 0.42
C SER A 54 -5.93 13.10 0.52
N ALA A 55 -5.50 13.64 1.66
CA ALA A 55 -4.13 14.08 1.88
C ALA A 55 -3.19 12.92 2.32
N LEU A 56 -3.74 11.74 2.62
CA LEU A 56 -2.99 10.57 3.03
C LEU A 56 -2.83 9.60 1.87
N GLY A 57 -1.68 9.72 1.21
CA GLY A 57 -1.20 8.76 0.21
C GLY A 57 0.28 8.50 0.46
N PHE A 58 0.63 7.22 0.66
CA PHE A 58 2.01 6.77 0.80
C PHE A 58 2.55 6.39 -0.56
N ILE A 59 3.73 6.89 -0.91
CA ILE A 59 4.46 6.36 -2.06
C ILE A 59 5.03 5.02 -1.63
N VAL A 60 4.70 3.97 -2.38
CA VAL A 60 5.15 2.60 -2.11
C VAL A 60 5.76 2.00 -3.37
N SER A 61 6.59 0.97 -3.21
CA SER A 61 7.08 0.16 -4.32
C SER A 61 7.48 -1.22 -3.85
N SER A 62 7.64 -2.15 -4.78
CA SER A 62 8.14 -3.48 -4.47
C SER A 62 9.62 -3.40 -4.05
N PRO A 63 10.01 -3.93 -2.87
CA PRO A 63 11.39 -3.88 -2.41
C PRO A 63 12.35 -4.63 -3.34
N PHE A 64 11.85 -5.67 -4.03
CA PHE A 64 12.64 -6.53 -4.91
C PHE A 64 13.18 -5.79 -6.15
N LEU A 65 12.62 -4.62 -6.50
CA LEU A 65 13.13 -3.77 -7.58
C LEU A 65 14.43 -3.04 -7.19
N PHE A 66 14.71 -2.89 -5.90
CA PHE A 66 15.85 -2.13 -5.38
C PHE A 66 16.83 -3.02 -4.61
N PHE A 67 16.35 -4.11 -4.04
CA PHE A 67 17.12 -4.99 -3.16
C PHE A 67 16.96 -6.44 -3.60
N ASN A 68 17.85 -6.91 -4.47
CA ASN A 68 17.82 -8.27 -5.03
C ASN A 68 17.94 -9.40 -3.99
N GLN A 69 18.38 -9.07 -2.77
CA GLN A 69 18.55 -10.02 -1.66
C GLN A 69 17.58 -9.73 -0.50
N TYR A 70 16.48 -9.00 -0.77
CA TYR A 70 15.45 -8.79 0.24
C TYR A 70 14.73 -10.11 0.52
N GLU A 71 14.77 -10.53 1.78
CA GLU A 71 14.11 -11.72 2.29
C GLU A 71 13.55 -11.39 3.67
N PHE A 72 12.39 -11.95 3.99
CA PHE A 72 11.73 -11.77 5.27
C PHE A 72 10.90 -13.01 5.59
N ASP A 73 10.76 -13.28 6.88
CA ASP A 73 9.88 -14.32 7.39
C ASP A 73 8.60 -13.68 7.91
N LEU A 74 7.45 -14.25 7.56
CA LEU A 74 6.18 -13.94 8.21
C LEU A 74 6.03 -14.86 9.42
N ASP A 75 5.76 -14.29 10.59
CA ASP A 75 5.39 -15.10 11.74
C ASP A 75 4.00 -15.74 11.53
N GLU A 76 3.74 -16.87 12.20
CA GLU A 76 2.47 -17.61 12.08
C GLU A 76 1.25 -16.73 12.41
N THR A 77 1.41 -15.75 13.31
CA THR A 77 0.30 -14.87 13.69
C THR A 77 -0.10 -13.97 12.53
N VAL A 78 0.87 -13.45 11.78
CA VAL A 78 0.62 -12.64 10.59
C VAL A 78 0.03 -13.47 9.45
N VAL A 79 0.52 -14.70 9.26
CA VAL A 79 -0.04 -15.65 8.27
C VAL A 79 -1.52 -15.92 8.57
N ASP A 80 -1.86 -16.20 9.82
CA ASP A 80 -3.24 -16.45 10.25
C ASP A 80 -4.14 -15.22 10.08
N ILE A 81 -3.65 -14.02 10.45
CA ILE A 81 -4.41 -12.77 10.34
C ILE A 81 -4.71 -12.40 8.87
N LEU A 82 -3.77 -12.71 7.97
CA LEU A 82 -3.89 -12.40 6.55
C LEU A 82 -4.52 -13.56 5.75
N GLU A 83 -4.83 -14.69 6.40
CA GLU A 83 -5.41 -15.88 5.78
C GLU A 83 -4.59 -16.37 4.56
N VAL A 84 -3.26 -16.35 4.67
CA VAL A 84 -2.35 -16.70 3.56
C VAL A 84 -2.28 -18.21 3.40
N GLU A 85 -2.64 -18.73 2.22
CA GLU A 85 -2.54 -20.16 1.89
C GLU A 85 -1.30 -20.45 1.03
N ASP A 86 -0.91 -19.52 0.14
CA ASP A 86 0.25 -19.60 -0.73
C ASP A 86 1.06 -18.29 -0.74
N ALA A 87 2.37 -18.37 -0.97
CA ALA A 87 3.22 -17.18 -1.05
C ALA A 87 2.81 -16.22 -2.19
N ASN A 88 2.16 -16.73 -3.24
CA ASN A 88 1.64 -15.93 -4.35
C ASN A 88 0.38 -15.12 -3.96
N ASP A 89 -0.21 -15.37 -2.80
CA ASP A 89 -1.33 -14.59 -2.27
C ASP A 89 -0.86 -13.26 -1.63
N VAL A 90 0.45 -13.09 -1.45
CA VAL A 90 1.05 -11.96 -0.73
C VAL A 90 1.77 -11.02 -1.69
N GLU A 91 1.35 -9.77 -1.71
CA GLU A 91 2.09 -8.67 -2.34
C GLU A 91 2.91 -7.91 -1.29
N VAL A 92 4.20 -7.70 -1.56
CA VAL A 92 5.13 -7.04 -0.63
C VAL A 92 5.46 -5.64 -1.13
N MET A 93 5.22 -4.64 -0.29
CA MET A 93 5.50 -3.24 -0.60
C MET A 93 6.24 -2.55 0.56
N VAL A 94 7.14 -1.65 0.20
CA VAL A 94 7.83 -0.76 1.15
C VAL A 94 7.40 0.69 0.95
N ILE A 95 7.26 1.44 2.04
CA ILE A 95 6.97 2.88 2.00
C ILE A 95 8.27 3.61 1.63
N PHE A 96 8.23 4.37 0.54
CA PHE A 96 9.33 5.20 0.11
C PHE A 96 9.29 6.56 0.83
N ASN A 97 10.39 6.92 1.47
CA ASN A 97 10.55 8.22 2.10
C ASN A 97 11.49 9.09 1.25
N ASN A 98 11.01 10.24 0.77
CA ASN A 98 11.80 11.21 0.00
C ASN A 98 12.79 12.03 0.87
N GLY A 99 13.21 11.50 2.02
CA GLY A 99 14.09 12.20 2.94
C GLY A 99 15.51 12.30 2.41
N ILE A 100 16.04 13.53 2.29
CA ILE A 100 17.49 13.76 2.30
C ILE A 100 17.99 13.18 3.63
N ILE A 101 18.81 12.14 3.53
CA ILE A 101 19.54 11.58 4.66
C ILE A 101 20.61 12.63 5.01
N TYR A 102 20.45 13.33 6.14
CA TYR A 102 21.48 14.23 6.68
C TYR A 102 22.60 13.43 7.34
#